data_AF-A0AAJ0L9P0-F1
#
_entry.id   AF-A0AAJ0L9P0-F1
#
_cell.length_a   1.000
_cell.length_b   1.000
_cell.length_c   1.000
_cell.angle_alpha   90.00
_cell.angle_beta   90.00
_cell.angle_gamma   90.00
#
_symmetry.space_group_name_H-M   'P 1'
#
loop_
_entity.id
_entity.type
_entity.pdbx_description
1 polymer ?
#
loop_
_entity_poly.entity_id
_entity_poly.type
_entity_poly.pdbx_seq_one_letter_code
_entity_poly.pdbx_strand_id
1 'polypeptide(L)'
;MRHRFPWVFRLAAAVLLLSAVAGQWRQRQPAGEVGVAVLTIIASHCPAAVERQSRTIRVADSARALDRWGYARLTELVRRDGRDRCRRQH
;
A
#
# COMPACT_ATOMS: atom_id res chain seq x y z
N MET A 1 -43.72 -4.90 6.12
CA MET A 1 -43.46 -3.58 5.51
C MET A 1 -42.25 -3.70 4.60
N ARG A 2 -42.45 -3.56 3.28
CA ARG A 2 -41.38 -3.72 2.29
C ARG A 2 -40.57 -2.42 2.28
N HIS A 3 -39.56 -2.31 3.15
CA HIS A 3 -38.66 -1.17 3.14
C HIS A 3 -37.87 -1.17 1.82
N ARG A 4 -38.44 -0.53 0.79
CA ARG A 4 -37.67 -0.08 -0.38
C ARG A 4 -36.62 0.85 0.21
N PHE A 5 -35.38 0.38 0.33
CA PHE A 5 -34.26 1.27 0.59
C PHE A 5 -34.40 2.46 -0.36
N PRO A 6 -34.46 3.70 0.17
CA PRO A 6 -34.68 4.86 -0.65
C PRO A 6 -33.65 4.87 -1.77
N TRP A 7 -34.08 5.21 -2.99
CA TRP A 7 -33.26 5.11 -4.20
C TRP A 7 -31.88 5.78 -4.03
N VAL A 8 -31.84 6.85 -3.22
CA VAL A 8 -30.62 7.56 -2.79
C VAL A 8 -29.61 6.65 -2.09
N PHE A 9 -30.05 5.77 -1.19
CA PHE A 9 -29.17 4.83 -0.51
C PHE A 9 -28.56 3.81 -1.48
N ARG A 10 -29.36 3.33 -2.44
CA ARG A 10 -28.88 2.40 -3.47
C ARG A 10 -27.86 3.05 -4.39
N LEU A 11 -28.09 4.31 -4.77
CA LEU A 11 -27.12 5.09 -5.55
C LEU A 11 -25.83 5.34 -4.77
N ALA A 12 -25.92 5.75 -3.50
CA ALA A 12 -24.74 5.95 -2.66
C ALA A 12 -23.93 4.65 -2.50
N ALA A 13 -24.59 3.53 -2.24
CA ALA A 13 -23.94 2.23 -2.15
C ALA A 13 -23.28 1.81 -3.49
N ALA A 14 -23.96 2.05 -4.62
CA ALA A 14 -23.40 1.76 -5.94
C ALA A 14 -22.16 2.61 -6.25
N VAL A 15 -22.20 3.90 -5.91
CA VAL A 15 -21.05 4.81 -6.08
C VAL A 15 -19.87 4.35 -5.22
N LEU A 16 -20.10 4.04 -3.94
CA LEU A 16 -19.06 3.52 -3.03
C LEU A 16 -18.44 2.23 -3.56
N LEU A 17 -19.26 1.30 -4.06
CA LEU A 17 -18.78 0.06 -4.67
C LEU A 17 -17.92 0.33 -5.92
N LEU A 18 -18.37 1.21 -6.81
CA LEU A 18 -17.62 1.59 -8.00
C LEU A 18 -16.28 2.23 -7.64
N SER A 19 -16.26 3.15 -6.67
CA SER A 19 -15.02 3.75 -6.17
C SER A 19 -14.06 2.72 -5.57
N ALA A 20 -14.58 1.76 -4.79
CA ALA A 20 -13.77 0.68 -4.23
C ALA A 20 -13.17 -0.22 -5.32
N VAL A 21 -13.98 -0.63 -6.31
CA VAL A 21 -13.53 -1.45 -7.45
C VAL A 21 -12.50 -0.70 -8.29
N ALA A 22 -12.75 0.58 -8.60
CA ALA A 22 -11.81 1.42 -9.33
C ALA A 22 -10.49 1.58 -8.56
N GLY A 23 -10.55 1.75 -7.24
CA GLY A 23 -9.39 1.78 -6.36
C GLY A 23 -8.60 0.47 -6.41
N GLN A 24 -9.27 -0.68 -6.25
CA GLN A 24 -8.64 -2.00 -6.33
C GLN A 24 -8.01 -2.27 -7.70
N TRP A 25 -8.69 -1.85 -8.78
CA TRP A 25 -8.17 -1.97 -10.14
C TRP A 25 -6.93 -1.11 -10.34
N ARG A 26 -6.94 0.14 -9.86
CA ARG A 26 -5.79 1.04 -9.90
C ARG A 26 -4.59 0.48 -9.13
N GLN A 27 -4.82 -0.18 -8.01
CA GLN A 27 -3.77 -0.83 -7.21
C GLN A 27 -3.12 -2.03 -7.94
N ARG A 28 -3.86 -2.66 -8.87
CA ARG A 28 -3.36 -3.79 -9.68
C ARG A 28 -2.65 -3.36 -10.96
N GLN A 29 -2.72 -2.08 -11.33
CA GLN A 29 -1.98 -1.55 -12.47
C GLN A 29 -0.47 -1.71 -12.25
N PRO A 30 0.30 -1.93 -13.32
CA PRO A 30 1.75 -1.92 -13.24
C PRO A 30 2.21 -0.57 -12.66
N ALA A 31 3.20 -0.61 -11.78
CA ALA A 31 3.81 0.59 -11.27
C ALA A 31 4.46 1.34 -12.45
N GLY A 32 4.05 2.60 -12.63
CA GLY A 32 4.80 3.51 -13.50
C GLY A 32 6.15 3.86 -12.89
N GLU A 33 6.94 4.67 -13.61
CA GLU A 33 8.30 5.05 -13.22
C GLU A 33 8.41 5.56 -11.78
N VAL A 34 7.43 6.35 -11.33
CA VAL A 34 7.37 6.86 -9.95
C VAL A 34 7.29 5.75 -8.91
N GLY A 35 6.46 4.73 -9.15
CA GLY A 35 6.31 3.61 -8.21
C GLY A 35 7.59 2.78 -8.12
N VAL A 36 8.28 2.60 -9.24
CA VAL A 36 9.58 1.94 -9.31
C VAL A 36 10.65 2.77 -8.59
N ALA A 37 10.71 4.08 -8.81
CA ALA A 37 11.66 4.98 -8.16
C ALA A 37 11.47 5.01 -6.62
N VAL A 38 10.24 5.01 -6.13
CA VAL A 38 9.97 4.91 -4.70
C VAL A 38 10.49 3.59 -4.13
N LEU A 39 10.26 2.49 -4.83
CA LEU A 39 10.76 1.17 -4.40
C LEU A 39 12.29 1.10 -4.38
N THR A 40 12.97 1.70 -5.36
CA THR A 40 14.45 1.71 -5.38
C THR A 40 15.02 2.55 -4.23
N ILE A 41 14.43 3.71 -3.93
CA ILE A 41 14.82 4.53 -2.79
C ILE A 41 14.59 3.78 -1.46
N ILE A 42 13.44 3.12 -1.31
CA ILE A 42 13.16 2.35 -0.10
C ILE A 42 14.09 1.14 0.00
N ALA A 43 14.37 0.45 -1.11
CA ALA A 43 15.27 -0.70 -1.11
C ALA A 43 16.70 -0.33 -0.66
N SER A 44 17.18 0.88 -1.01
CA SER A 44 18.52 1.34 -0.61
C SER A 44 18.61 1.74 0.87
N HIS A 45 17.52 2.27 1.44
CA HIS A 45 17.50 2.71 2.84
C HIS A 45 16.99 1.65 3.82
N CYS A 46 16.09 0.78 3.37
CA CYS A 46 15.41 -0.21 4.20
C CYS A 46 15.11 -1.48 3.39
N PRO A 47 16.12 -2.32 3.13
CA PRO A 47 15.97 -3.48 2.25
C PRO A 47 14.97 -4.52 2.77
N ALA A 48 14.68 -4.54 4.08
CA ALA A 48 13.63 -5.38 4.66
C ALA A 48 12.19 -4.91 4.36
N ALA A 49 11.99 -3.63 4.00
CA ALA A 49 10.68 -3.11 3.63
C ALA A 49 10.23 -3.58 2.22
N VAL A 50 11.17 -4.05 1.40
CA VAL A 50 10.91 -4.54 0.04
C VAL A 50 10.91 -6.07 0.03
N GLU A 51 9.76 -6.66 -0.27
CA GLU A 51 9.62 -8.11 -0.43
C GLU A 51 10.29 -8.60 -1.73
N ARG A 52 10.72 -9.87 -1.77
CA ARG A 52 11.31 -10.49 -2.97
C ARG A 52 10.37 -10.29 -4.16
N GLN A 53 10.84 -9.51 -5.12
CA GLN A 53 9.99 -8.90 -6.14
C GLN A 53 9.64 -9.92 -7.21
N SER A 54 8.33 -10.09 -7.46
CA SER A 54 7.82 -10.72 -8.68
C SER A 54 8.18 -9.84 -9.89
N ARG A 55 8.34 -10.44 -11.07
CA ARG A 55 8.70 -9.75 -12.34
C ARG A 55 7.81 -8.55 -12.70
N THR A 56 6.62 -8.43 -12.12
CA THR A 56 5.69 -7.33 -12.37
C THR A 56 5.45 -6.54 -11.08
N ILE A 57 5.99 -5.32 -11.04
CA ILE A 57 5.79 -4.38 -9.94
C ILE A 57 4.43 -3.72 -10.10
N ARG A 58 3.59 -3.73 -9.06
CA ARG A 58 2.30 -3.04 -9.03
C ARG A 58 2.36 -1.80 -8.15
N VAL A 59 1.41 -0.88 -8.35
CA VAL A 59 1.24 0.31 -7.48
C VAL A 59 1.05 -0.09 -6.01
N ALA A 60 0.37 -1.22 -5.75
CA ALA A 60 0.22 -1.74 -4.39
C ALA A 60 1.56 -2.10 -3.73
N ASP A 61 2.56 -2.51 -4.50
CA ASP A 61 3.85 -2.95 -3.95
C ASP A 61 4.68 -1.76 -3.47
N SER A 62 4.65 -0.65 -4.21
CA SER A 62 5.31 0.59 -3.77
C SER A 62 4.63 1.19 -2.53
N ALA A 63 3.30 1.15 -2.47
CA ALA A 63 2.55 1.58 -1.29
C ALA A 63 2.88 0.74 -0.05
N ARG A 64 2.89 -0.60 -0.17
CA ARG A 64 3.24 -1.50 0.94
C ARG A 64 4.69 -1.31 1.40
N ALA A 65 5.63 -1.13 0.47
CA ALA A 65 7.01 -0.87 0.82
C ALA A 65 7.15 0.47 1.57
N LEU A 66 6.42 1.49 1.16
CA LEU A 66 6.41 2.79 1.82
C LEU A 66 5.82 2.69 3.23
N ASP A 67 4.72 1.97 3.41
CA ASP A 67 4.12 1.74 4.73
C ASP A 67 5.06 0.98 5.67
N ARG A 68 5.72 -0.09 5.18
CA ARG A 68 6.69 -0.85 5.98
C ARG A 68 7.89 -0.01 6.37
N TRP A 69 8.41 0.79 5.44
CA TRP A 69 9.50 1.72 5.71
C TRP A 69 9.09 2.78 6.73
N GLY A 70 7.90 3.38 6.55
CA GLY A 70 7.34 4.35 7.48
C GLY A 70 7.15 3.78 8.88
N TYR A 71 6.62 2.55 8.98
CA TYR A 71 6.47 1.85 10.26
C TYR A 71 7.82 1.56 10.92
N ALA A 72 8.81 1.07 10.16
CA ALA A 72 10.16 0.85 10.66
C ALA A 72 10.77 2.16 11.18
N ARG A 73 10.63 3.26 10.44
CA ARG A 73 11.19 4.56 10.80
C ARG A 73 10.46 5.20 11.99
N LEU A 74 9.14 5.15 12.03
CA LEU A 74 8.34 5.65 13.16
C LEU A 74 8.66 4.91 14.44
N THR A 75 8.77 3.58 14.38
CA THR A 75 9.07 2.79 15.57
C THR A 75 10.50 3.00 16.05
N GLU A 76 11.46 3.25 15.16
CA GLU A 76 12.82 3.68 15.51
C GLU A 76 12.80 5.05 16.23
N LEU A 77 12.10 6.04 15.66
CA LEU A 77 12.03 7.41 16.20
C LEU A 77 11.27 7.49 17.54
N VAL A 78 10.14 6.79 17.65
CA VAL A 78 9.23 6.90 18.82
C VAL A 78 9.67 5.98 19.96
N ARG A 79 10.04 4.72 19.67
CA ARG A 79 10.37 3.75 20.74
C ARG A 79 11.86 3.66 21.04
N ARG A 80 12.74 4.24 20.21
CA ARG A 80 14.21 4.13 20.36
C ARG A 80 14.67 2.70 20.65
N ASP A 81 13.99 1.73 20.03
CA ASP A 81 14.03 0.31 20.40
C ASP A 81 15.37 -0.37 20.04
N GLY A 82 16.30 0.37 19.39
CA GLY A 82 17.63 -0.10 18.95
C GLY A 82 17.61 -1.25 17.92
N ARG A 83 16.44 -1.79 17.60
CA ARG A 83 16.25 -2.95 16.74
C ARG A 83 16.18 -2.46 15.29
N ASP A 84 17.23 -2.73 14.53
CA ASP A 84 17.30 -2.42 13.10
C ASP A 84 16.31 -3.29 12.32
N ARG A 85 15.06 -2.80 12.20
CA ARG A 85 13.98 -3.43 11.43
C ARG A 85 14.20 -3.35 9.93
N CYS A 86 15.18 -2.55 9.49
CA CYS A 86 15.55 -2.40 8.08
C CYS A 86 16.60 -3.42 7.63
N ARG A 87 17.30 -4.05 8.56
CA ARG A 87 18.18 -5.20 8.29
C ARG A 87 17.33 -6.42 7.94
N ARG A 88 17.55 -6.99 6.75
CA ARG A 88 16.98 -8.30 6.42
C ARG A 88 17.54 -9.32 7.40
N GLN A 89 16.67 -9.94 8.20
CA GLN A 89 17.05 -11.13 8.95
C GLN A 89 17.21 -12.25 7.94
N HIS A 90 18.43 -12.79 7.88
CA HIS A 90 18.82 -13.90 7.00
C HIS A 90 18.24 -15.21 7.50
#